data_AF-A0A839EE64-F1
#
_entry.id   AF-A0A839EE64-F1
#
_cell.length_a   1.000
_cell.length_b   1.000
_cell.length_c   1.000
_cell.angle_alpha   90.00
_cell.angle_beta   90.00
_cell.angle_gamma   90.00
#
_symmetry.space_group_name_H-M   'P 1'
#
loop_
_entity.id
_entity.type
_entity.pdbx_description
1 polymer ?
#
loop_
_entity_poly.entity_id
_entity_poly.type
_entity_poly.pdbx_seq_one_letter_code
_entity_poly.pdbx_strand_id
1 'polypeptide(L)'
;MTYAIYRRGAPHRPSITHDNGFLDKFARRAPTTEDRMNYARWRAKLELGESIQGVPGVPHNNLPDALAAYRHFLDGSGSDRTFGYERYVANDPSGQVTLQSAMVEAMGAAYDIHTLLYSGADGVFQFTGTAIACGGTNSYFPYPKTENWQKAIGAHQIWISGDVKAKWNAPANGADFEMTFVLHAEDRYNFNPGAADIATGIPDSDNGIFEITGLAKQYMNYSTLERHVSWTGKPAAGFNVSMVPWLRQMQPSDNRRARNRI
;
A
#
# COMPACT_ATOMS: atom_id res chain seq x y z
N MET A 1 3.53 11.29 19.20
CA MET A 1 2.09 11.03 18.99
C MET A 1 2.02 9.72 18.24
N THR A 2 1.24 8.76 18.73
CA THR A 2 1.04 7.46 18.08
C THR A 2 -0.19 7.50 17.18
N TYR A 3 -0.12 6.84 16.03
CA TYR A 3 -1.20 6.78 15.03
C TYR A 3 -1.93 5.43 15.03
N ALA A 4 -1.39 4.45 15.76
CA ALA A 4 -2.04 3.19 16.03
C ALA A 4 -1.92 2.81 17.52
N ILE A 5 -2.81 1.91 17.95
CA ILE A 5 -2.70 1.23 19.24
C ILE A 5 -1.98 -0.09 19.01
N TYR A 6 -0.91 -0.33 19.77
CA TYR A 6 -0.11 -1.54 19.69
C TYR A 6 -0.34 -2.43 20.89
N ARG A 7 -0.36 -3.74 20.64
CA ARG A 7 -0.46 -4.76 21.68
C ARG A 7 0.55 -5.88 21.44
N ARG A 8 0.98 -6.51 22.52
CA ARG A 8 1.78 -7.74 22.45
C ARG A 8 0.97 -8.86 21.82
N GLY A 9 1.59 -9.62 20.93
CA GLY A 9 1.00 -10.79 20.28
C GLY A 9 1.53 -10.98 18.87
N ALA A 10 1.26 -12.16 18.31
CA ALA A 10 1.58 -12.48 16.92
C ALA A 10 0.88 -11.50 15.95
N PRO A 11 1.40 -11.33 14.72
CA PRO A 11 0.76 -10.53 13.70
C PRO A 11 -0.72 -10.90 13.52
N HIS A 12 -1.61 -9.91 13.64
CA HIS A 12 -3.04 -10.12 13.48
C HIS A 12 -3.64 -8.94 12.71
N ARG A 13 -4.16 -9.22 11.51
CA ARG A 13 -4.82 -8.21 10.70
C ARG A 13 -5.96 -7.56 11.51
N PRO A 14 -5.93 -6.25 11.75
CA PRO A 14 -7.01 -5.57 12.46
C PRO A 14 -8.30 -5.59 11.63
N SER A 15 -9.42 -5.25 12.27
CA SER A 15 -10.67 -5.02 11.53
C SER A 15 -10.51 -3.77 10.66
N ILE A 16 -10.44 -3.97 9.35
CA ILE A 16 -10.40 -2.91 8.34
C ILE A 16 -11.66 -3.03 7.50
N THR A 17 -12.39 -1.93 7.40
CA THR A 17 -13.60 -1.81 6.57
C THR A 17 -13.28 -0.91 5.39
N HIS A 18 -13.69 -1.33 4.20
CA HIS A 18 -13.59 -0.54 2.96
C HIS A 18 -14.98 -0.24 2.43
N ASP A 19 -15.11 0.89 1.75
CA ASP A 19 -16.31 1.17 0.97
C ASP A 19 -16.38 0.27 -0.27
N ASN A 20 -17.55 0.25 -0.92
CA ASN A 20 -17.75 -0.41 -2.21
C ASN A 20 -18.00 0.59 -3.34
N GLY A 21 -17.60 1.86 -3.16
CA GLY A 21 -17.70 2.89 -4.18
C GLY A 21 -19.10 3.03 -4.76
N PHE A 22 -19.25 2.79 -6.06
CA PHE A 22 -20.56 2.82 -6.73
C PHE A 22 -21.54 1.76 -6.20
N LEU A 23 -21.07 0.59 -5.76
CA LEU A 23 -21.94 -0.49 -5.30
C LEU A 23 -22.55 -0.25 -3.91
N ASP A 24 -22.06 0.74 -3.15
CA ASP A 24 -22.75 1.19 -1.93
C ASP A 24 -23.96 2.08 -2.24
N LYS A 25 -23.99 2.73 -3.41
CA LYS A 25 -25.04 3.70 -3.80
C LYS A 25 -25.99 3.19 -4.89
N PHE A 26 -25.54 2.26 -5.72
CA PHE A 26 -26.26 1.83 -6.92
C PHE A 26 -26.40 0.30 -6.97
N ALA A 27 -27.62 -0.16 -7.28
CA ALA A 27 -27.88 -1.57 -7.51
C ALA A 27 -27.23 -2.06 -8.82
N ARG A 28 -26.78 -3.31 -8.83
CA ARG A 28 -26.25 -3.94 -10.04
C ARG A 28 -27.32 -4.05 -11.12
N ARG A 29 -26.91 -3.93 -12.39
CA ARG A 29 -27.76 -4.15 -13.56
C ARG A 29 -26.99 -4.85 -14.67
N ALA A 30 -27.70 -5.39 -15.67
CA ALA A 30 -27.05 -5.90 -16.86
C ALA A 30 -26.41 -4.75 -17.69
N PRO A 31 -25.28 -5.00 -18.39
CA PRO A 31 -24.67 -4.01 -19.28
C PRO A 31 -25.51 -3.79 -20.53
N THR A 32 -25.66 -2.52 -20.91
CA THR A 32 -26.20 -2.09 -22.20
C THR A 32 -25.15 -2.20 -23.31
N THR A 33 -25.55 -1.99 -24.56
CA THR A 33 -24.62 -1.89 -25.69
C THR A 33 -23.63 -0.74 -25.49
N GLU A 34 -24.09 0.40 -24.98
CA GLU A 34 -23.24 1.56 -24.71
C GLU A 34 -22.19 1.26 -23.64
N ASP A 35 -22.57 0.58 -22.55
CA ASP A 35 -21.62 0.17 -21.51
C ASP A 35 -20.51 -0.73 -22.08
N ARG A 36 -20.88 -1.68 -22.96
CA ARG A 36 -19.92 -2.58 -23.62
C ARG A 36 -19.00 -1.84 -24.57
N MET A 37 -19.51 -0.86 -25.31
CA MET A 37 -18.70 -0.01 -26.20
C MET A 37 -17.73 0.86 -25.39
N ASN A 38 -18.18 1.43 -24.27
CA ASN A 38 -17.32 2.20 -23.37
C ASN A 38 -16.25 1.32 -22.73
N TYR A 39 -16.60 0.11 -22.30
CA TYR A 39 -15.63 -0.88 -21.80
C TYR A 39 -14.55 -1.20 -22.85
N ALA A 40 -14.95 -1.46 -24.10
CA ALA A 40 -14.00 -1.71 -25.19
C ALA A 40 -13.09 -0.50 -25.45
N ARG A 41 -13.64 0.73 -25.41
CA ARG A 41 -12.85 1.97 -25.54
C ARG A 41 -11.81 2.09 -24.43
N TRP A 42 -12.18 1.85 -23.19
CA TRP A 42 -11.28 1.93 -22.04
C TRP A 42 -10.20 0.85 -22.06
N ARG A 43 -10.56 -0.38 -22.46
CA ARG A 43 -9.59 -1.44 -22.72
C ARG A 43 -8.58 -1.04 -23.81
N ALA A 44 -9.05 -0.45 -24.91
CA ALA A 44 -8.16 0.04 -25.97
C ALA A 44 -7.23 1.16 -25.48
N LYS A 45 -7.72 2.10 -24.65
CA LYS A 45 -6.89 3.13 -24.00
C LYS A 45 -5.81 2.52 -23.11
N LEU A 46 -6.15 1.49 -22.33
CA LEU A 46 -5.20 0.74 -21.50
C LEU A 46 -4.10 0.09 -22.35
N GLU A 47 -4.47 -0.65 -23.41
CA GLU A 47 -3.49 -1.30 -24.30
C GLU A 47 -2.53 -0.27 -24.93
N LEU A 48 -3.06 0.87 -25.40
CA LEU A 48 -2.24 1.95 -25.93
C LEU A 48 -1.31 2.51 -24.85
N GLY A 49 -1.85 2.81 -23.67
CA GLY A 49 -1.10 3.36 -22.54
C GLY A 49 0.04 2.46 -22.09
N GLU A 50 -0.17 1.14 -22.06
CA GLU A 50 0.87 0.15 -21.78
C GLU A 50 1.91 0.02 -22.91
N SER A 51 1.47 0.10 -24.17
CA SER A 51 2.34 -0.09 -25.34
C SER A 51 3.43 0.98 -25.44
N ILE A 52 3.13 2.19 -24.98
CA ILE A 52 4.05 3.33 -25.03
C ILE A 52 4.95 3.44 -23.79
N GLN A 53 4.70 2.65 -22.73
CA GLN A 53 5.55 2.67 -21.53
C GLN A 53 6.98 2.24 -21.86
N GLY A 54 7.94 3.14 -21.60
CA GLY A 54 9.36 2.90 -21.80
C GLY A 54 9.81 2.95 -23.26
N VAL A 55 8.98 3.46 -24.18
CA VAL A 55 9.38 3.69 -25.57
C VAL A 55 10.18 5.00 -25.67
N PRO A 56 11.46 4.96 -26.09
CA PRO A 56 12.28 6.17 -26.20
C PRO A 56 11.68 7.19 -27.17
N GLY A 57 11.65 8.47 -26.78
CA GLY A 57 11.20 9.57 -27.64
C GLY A 57 9.68 9.72 -27.79
N VAL A 58 8.87 8.82 -27.22
CA VAL A 58 7.41 8.98 -27.17
C VAL A 58 7.03 9.68 -25.85
N PRO A 59 6.41 10.87 -25.88
CA PRO A 59 5.91 11.50 -24.66
C PRO A 59 4.85 10.62 -23.99
N HIS A 60 5.10 10.22 -22.74
CA HIS A 60 4.16 9.46 -21.93
C HIS A 60 4.41 9.69 -20.44
N ASN A 61 3.37 9.51 -19.63
CA ASN A 61 3.51 9.42 -18.18
C ASN A 61 3.97 8.00 -17.84
N ASN A 62 4.95 7.89 -16.93
CA ASN A 62 5.44 6.60 -16.45
C ASN A 62 4.46 6.04 -15.40
N LEU A 63 3.57 5.16 -15.83
CA LEU A 63 2.40 4.68 -15.06
C LEU A 63 2.32 3.14 -14.91
N PRO A 64 3.44 2.41 -14.70
CA PRO A 64 3.42 0.94 -14.74
C PRO A 64 2.55 0.30 -13.66
N ASP A 65 2.45 0.89 -12.47
CA ASP A 65 1.62 0.35 -11.37
C ASP A 65 0.15 0.66 -11.58
N ALA A 66 -0.15 1.88 -12.03
CA ALA A 66 -1.50 2.33 -12.34
C ALA A 66 -2.12 1.48 -13.46
N LEU A 67 -1.37 1.27 -14.56
CA LEU A 67 -1.85 0.45 -15.69
C LEU A 67 -2.05 -1.01 -15.27
N ALA A 68 -1.14 -1.57 -14.46
CA ALA A 68 -1.30 -2.92 -13.93
C ALA A 68 -2.52 -3.04 -13.00
N ALA A 69 -2.80 -2.02 -12.19
CA ALA A 69 -3.98 -1.98 -11.32
C ALA A 69 -5.28 -1.88 -12.12
N TYR A 70 -5.31 -1.02 -13.12
CA TYR A 70 -6.47 -0.82 -13.98
C TYR A 70 -6.72 -2.02 -14.90
N ARG A 71 -5.68 -2.69 -15.40
CA ARG A 71 -5.81 -3.97 -16.11
C ARG A 71 -6.48 -5.02 -15.25
N HIS A 72 -6.07 -5.13 -13.99
CA HIS A 72 -6.67 -6.07 -13.06
C HIS A 72 -8.12 -5.73 -12.72
N PHE A 73 -8.47 -4.44 -12.67
CA PHE A 73 -9.86 -4.02 -12.53
C PHE A 73 -10.73 -4.51 -13.70
N LEU A 74 -10.28 -4.30 -14.93
CA LEU A 74 -11.01 -4.71 -16.13
C LEU A 74 -11.09 -6.24 -16.27
N ASP A 75 -9.96 -6.92 -16.16
CA ASP A 75 -9.83 -8.33 -16.57
C ASP A 75 -9.70 -9.31 -15.39
N GLY A 76 -9.34 -8.83 -14.20
CA GLY A 76 -9.04 -9.66 -13.02
C GLY A 76 -10.27 -10.26 -12.33
N SER A 77 -11.48 -9.97 -12.81
CA SER A 77 -12.72 -10.61 -12.34
C SER A 77 -12.99 -10.47 -10.84
N GLY A 78 -12.41 -9.45 -10.19
CA GLY A 78 -12.57 -9.18 -8.76
C GLY A 78 -11.69 -10.07 -7.87
N SER A 79 -10.76 -10.83 -8.43
CA SER A 79 -9.82 -11.61 -7.62
C SER A 79 -8.89 -10.66 -6.87
N ASP A 80 -8.44 -11.06 -5.68
CA ASP A 80 -7.42 -10.30 -4.97
C ASP A 80 -6.15 -10.16 -5.82
N ARG A 81 -5.44 -9.05 -5.62
CA ARG A 81 -4.19 -8.73 -6.27
C ARG A 81 -3.13 -8.40 -5.24
N THR A 82 -1.86 -8.65 -5.59
CA THR A 82 -0.72 -8.12 -4.85
C THR A 82 -0.03 -7.01 -5.63
N PHE A 83 0.55 -6.06 -4.90
CA PHE A 83 1.37 -5.00 -5.48
C PHE A 83 2.67 -4.84 -4.71
N GLY A 84 3.64 -4.12 -5.29
CA GLY A 84 4.94 -3.90 -4.68
C GLY A 84 4.99 -2.63 -3.84
N TYR A 85 4.69 -2.70 -2.54
CA TYR A 85 4.79 -1.54 -1.63
C TYR A 85 6.23 -0.99 -1.56
N GLU A 86 7.23 -1.85 -1.76
CA GLU A 86 8.64 -1.45 -1.93
C GLU A 86 8.82 -0.37 -3.00
N ARG A 87 8.11 -0.50 -4.12
CA ARG A 87 8.20 0.46 -5.22
C ARG A 87 7.50 1.77 -4.87
N TYR A 88 6.43 1.71 -4.07
CA TYR A 88 5.75 2.90 -3.58
C TYR A 88 6.68 3.70 -2.68
N VAL A 89 7.29 3.05 -1.68
CA VAL A 89 8.20 3.72 -0.74
C VAL A 89 9.52 4.15 -1.38
N ALA A 90 9.94 3.52 -2.49
CA ALA A 90 11.13 3.93 -3.22
C ALA A 90 10.88 5.13 -4.15
N ASN A 91 9.76 5.14 -4.88
CA ASN A 91 9.57 6.02 -6.03
C ASN A 91 8.52 7.13 -5.82
N ASP A 92 7.78 7.10 -4.71
CA ASP A 92 6.81 8.15 -4.37
C ASP A 92 7.27 8.92 -3.10
N PRO A 93 7.35 10.25 -3.13
CA PRO A 93 7.69 11.04 -1.95
C PRO A 93 6.76 10.77 -0.75
N SER A 94 5.47 10.53 -0.98
CA SER A 94 4.53 10.18 0.09
C SER A 94 4.80 8.77 0.64
N GLY A 95 5.26 7.85 -0.20
CA GLY A 95 5.67 6.51 0.23
C GLY A 95 6.90 6.54 1.12
N GLN A 96 7.88 7.40 0.81
CA GLN A 96 9.07 7.61 1.65
C GLN A 96 8.69 8.12 3.04
N VAL A 97 7.80 9.13 3.11
CA VAL A 97 7.28 9.67 4.38
C VAL A 97 6.49 8.61 5.15
N THR A 98 5.67 7.81 4.45
CA THR A 98 4.87 6.73 5.04
C THR A 98 5.77 5.66 5.68
N LEU A 99 6.81 5.21 4.98
CA LEU A 99 7.75 4.23 5.52
C LEU A 99 8.47 4.79 6.76
N GLN A 100 9.00 6.00 6.67
CA GLN A 100 9.71 6.63 7.79
C GLN A 100 8.81 6.74 9.03
N SER A 101 7.57 7.18 8.85
CA SER A 101 6.59 7.32 9.93
C SER A 101 6.20 5.97 10.52
N ALA A 102 5.95 4.96 9.68
CA ALA A 102 5.64 3.60 10.11
C ALA A 102 6.78 2.97 10.94
N MET A 103 8.04 3.20 10.56
CA MET A 103 9.18 2.69 11.30
C MET A 103 9.34 3.37 12.67
N VAL A 104 9.14 4.69 12.74
CA VAL A 104 9.15 5.43 14.02
C VAL A 104 8.04 4.94 14.95
N GLU A 105 6.83 4.70 14.41
CA GLU A 105 5.71 4.12 15.16
C GLU A 105 6.06 2.73 15.73
N ALA A 106 6.64 1.86 14.90
CA ALA A 106 7.02 0.50 15.28
C ALA A 106 8.10 0.48 16.37
N MET A 107 9.13 1.32 16.22
CA MET A 107 10.20 1.45 17.21
C MET A 107 9.66 1.98 18.54
N GLY A 108 8.75 2.96 18.49
CA GLY A 108 8.09 3.50 19.68
C GLY A 108 7.27 2.43 20.40
N ALA A 109 6.48 1.68 19.65
CA ALA A 109 5.68 0.56 20.18
C ALA A 109 6.56 -0.51 20.86
N ALA A 110 7.66 -0.90 20.20
CA ALA A 110 8.61 -1.86 20.76
C ALA A 110 9.23 -1.34 22.08
N TYR A 111 9.63 -0.08 22.13
CA TYR A 111 10.18 0.54 23.33
C TYR A 111 9.15 0.59 24.48
N ASP A 112 7.92 1.02 24.20
CA ASP A 112 6.87 1.16 25.21
C ASP A 112 6.44 -0.20 25.77
N ILE A 113 6.28 -1.21 24.90
CA ILE A 113 5.96 -2.59 25.31
C ILE A 113 7.11 -3.18 26.14
N HIS A 114 8.36 -2.97 25.72
CA HIS A 114 9.52 -3.48 26.47
C HIS A 114 9.59 -2.85 27.87
N THR A 115 9.48 -1.52 27.93
CA THR A 115 9.51 -0.77 29.19
C THR A 115 8.41 -1.23 30.16
N LEU A 116 7.20 -1.44 29.64
CA LEU A 116 6.05 -1.88 30.43
C LEU A 116 6.21 -3.30 30.99
N LEU A 117 6.80 -4.22 30.22
CA LEU A 117 6.75 -5.65 30.54
C LEU A 117 8.04 -6.22 31.13
N TYR A 118 9.19 -5.60 30.86
CA TYR A 118 10.50 -6.17 31.20
C TYR A 118 11.31 -5.31 32.18
N SER A 119 10.92 -4.05 32.42
CA SER A 119 11.43 -3.19 33.51
C SER A 119 12.95 -3.25 33.77
N GLY A 120 13.77 -3.16 32.71
CA GLY A 120 15.23 -3.21 32.83
C GLY A 120 15.84 -4.60 32.66
N ALA A 121 15.13 -5.54 32.03
CA ALA A 121 15.62 -6.86 31.67
C ALA A 121 15.57 -7.10 30.15
N ASP A 122 16.23 -8.17 29.71
CA ASP A 122 16.12 -8.67 28.34
C ASP A 122 14.67 -9.08 28.02
N GLY A 123 14.27 -8.95 26.75
CA GLY A 123 12.93 -9.30 26.30
C GLY A 123 12.89 -9.83 24.88
N VAL A 124 12.02 -10.81 24.65
CA VAL A 124 11.69 -11.32 23.31
C VAL A 124 10.18 -11.35 23.17
N PHE A 125 9.65 -10.60 22.22
CA PHE A 125 8.20 -10.47 22.06
C PHE A 125 7.82 -10.10 20.63
N GLN A 126 6.56 -10.35 20.31
CA GLN A 126 5.93 -9.88 19.09
C GLN A 126 4.90 -8.81 19.43
N PHE A 127 4.62 -7.91 18.49
CA PHE A 127 3.53 -6.96 18.60
C PHE A 127 2.78 -6.79 17.28
N THR A 128 1.57 -6.26 17.38
CA THR A 128 0.72 -5.91 16.23
C THR A 128 -0.07 -4.64 16.55
N GLY A 129 -0.28 -3.80 15.54
CA GLY A 129 -0.98 -2.52 15.64
C GLY A 129 -2.38 -2.54 15.00
N THR A 130 -3.19 -1.57 15.38
CA THR A 130 -4.43 -1.23 14.65
C THR A 130 -4.14 -0.65 13.27
N ALA A 131 -5.17 -0.50 12.45
CA ALA A 131 -5.05 0.10 11.12
C ALA A 131 -4.69 1.59 11.21
N ILE A 132 -3.93 2.05 10.21
CA ILE A 132 -3.54 3.44 9.98
C ILE A 132 -4.00 3.80 8.57
N ALA A 133 -4.78 4.87 8.44
CA ALA A 133 -5.22 5.37 7.16
C ALA A 133 -4.13 6.22 6.50
N CYS A 134 -3.75 5.86 5.28
CA CYS A 134 -2.90 6.65 4.39
C CYS A 134 -3.78 7.40 3.39
N GLY A 135 -3.55 8.70 3.20
CA GLY A 135 -4.28 9.49 2.22
C GLY A 135 -5.29 10.50 2.75
N GLY A 136 -5.36 10.67 4.06
CA GLY A 136 -6.11 11.76 4.69
C GLY A 136 -5.30 13.05 4.81
N THR A 137 -5.71 13.93 5.73
CA THR A 137 -5.00 15.19 6.06
C THR A 137 -3.73 14.99 6.89
N ASN A 138 -3.40 13.74 7.22
CA ASN A 138 -2.24 13.41 8.04
C ASN A 138 -0.94 13.49 7.22
N SER A 139 -0.05 14.42 7.57
CA SER A 139 1.23 14.59 6.89
C SER A 139 2.23 13.44 7.10
N TYR A 140 2.03 12.59 8.11
CA TYR A 140 2.88 11.42 8.38
C TYR A 140 2.47 10.18 7.58
N PHE A 141 1.20 10.14 7.12
CA PHE A 141 0.67 9.11 6.25
C PHE A 141 -0.08 9.75 5.06
N PRO A 142 0.64 10.51 4.22
CA PRO A 142 0.05 11.35 3.19
C PRO A 142 -0.51 10.56 2.01
N TYR A 143 -1.37 11.19 1.22
CA TYR A 143 -1.86 10.64 -0.05
C TYR A 143 -0.72 10.45 -1.06
N PRO A 144 -0.71 9.39 -1.89
CA PRO A 144 0.30 9.23 -2.93
C PRO A 144 0.48 10.49 -3.78
N LYS A 145 1.73 10.86 -4.08
CA LYS A 145 2.03 12.14 -4.75
C LYS A 145 2.11 12.02 -6.26
N THR A 146 2.62 10.91 -6.77
CA THR A 146 2.78 10.67 -8.21
C THR A 146 1.51 10.10 -8.81
N GLU A 147 1.20 10.48 -10.05
CA GLU A 147 0.02 9.97 -10.77
C GLU A 147 -0.02 8.43 -10.80
N ASN A 148 1.15 7.79 -10.97
CA ASN A 148 1.27 6.33 -10.94
C ASN A 148 0.70 5.73 -9.65
N TRP A 149 1.07 6.25 -8.48
CA TRP A 149 0.63 5.69 -7.20
C TRP A 149 -0.75 6.19 -6.77
N GLN A 150 -1.14 7.40 -7.18
CA GLN A 150 -2.51 7.90 -7.00
C GLN A 150 -3.52 6.97 -7.67
N LYS A 151 -3.23 6.51 -8.88
CA LYS A 151 -4.10 5.61 -9.64
C LYS A 151 -3.91 4.13 -9.32
N ALA A 152 -2.79 3.73 -8.71
CA ALA A 152 -2.50 2.32 -8.41
C ALA A 152 -3.10 1.86 -7.09
N ILE A 153 -3.09 2.73 -6.06
CA ILE A 153 -3.53 2.40 -4.69
C ILE A 153 -4.27 3.54 -3.98
N GLY A 154 -4.20 4.79 -4.47
CA GLY A 154 -4.89 5.92 -3.84
C GLY A 154 -4.72 6.02 -2.32
N ALA A 155 -5.81 6.39 -1.64
CA ALA A 155 -5.92 6.31 -0.19
C ALA A 155 -6.07 4.83 0.20
N HIS A 156 -5.27 4.38 1.15
CA HIS A 156 -5.18 2.96 1.50
C HIS A 156 -4.98 2.80 3.01
N GLN A 157 -5.03 1.57 3.50
CA GLN A 157 -4.83 1.23 4.90
C GLN A 157 -3.52 0.49 5.07
N ILE A 158 -2.81 0.77 6.16
CA ILE A 158 -1.67 -0.04 6.59
C ILE A 158 -1.88 -0.53 8.02
N TRP A 159 -1.22 -1.61 8.39
CA TRP A 159 -1.03 -2.00 9.79
C TRP A 159 0.36 -2.60 9.96
N ILE A 160 0.87 -2.56 11.18
CA ILE A 160 2.26 -2.89 11.48
C ILE A 160 2.32 -4.06 12.46
N SER A 161 3.27 -4.95 12.24
CA SER A 161 3.68 -5.95 13.22
C SER A 161 5.20 -5.99 13.35
N GLY A 162 5.69 -6.49 14.47
CA GLY A 162 7.12 -6.66 14.65
C GLY A 162 7.50 -7.79 15.59
N ASP A 163 8.63 -8.42 15.27
CA ASP A 163 9.30 -9.40 16.11
C ASP A 163 10.53 -8.75 16.74
N VAL A 164 10.54 -8.62 18.06
CA VAL A 164 11.53 -7.81 18.80
C VAL A 164 12.39 -8.69 19.70
N LYS A 165 13.69 -8.43 19.67
CA LYS A 165 14.65 -8.83 20.69
C LYS A 165 15.22 -7.57 21.31
N ALA A 166 15.10 -7.44 22.63
CA ALA A 166 15.65 -6.34 23.40
C ALA A 166 16.67 -6.91 24.39
N LYS A 167 17.86 -6.32 24.43
CA LYS A 167 18.89 -6.63 25.43
C LYS A 167 19.07 -5.44 26.34
N TRP A 168 19.01 -5.65 27.65
CA TRP A 168 19.23 -4.58 28.60
C TRP A 168 20.70 -4.15 28.59
N ASN A 169 20.90 -2.85 28.45
CA ASN A 169 22.20 -2.20 28.48
C ASN A 169 22.25 -1.34 29.75
N ALA A 170 22.65 -1.99 30.85
CA ALA A 170 22.74 -1.34 32.16
C ALA A 170 23.64 -0.09 32.17
N PRO A 171 24.82 -0.06 31.50
CA PRO A 171 25.63 1.15 31.40
C PRO A 171 24.93 2.34 30.73
N ALA A 172 24.09 2.07 29.73
CA ALA A 172 23.33 3.10 29.01
C ALA A 172 21.98 3.44 29.69
N ASN A 173 21.61 2.72 30.76
CA ASN A 173 20.30 2.77 31.38
C ASN A 173 19.15 2.68 30.35
N GLY A 174 19.29 1.74 29.41
CA GLY A 174 18.37 1.55 28.29
C GLY A 174 18.49 0.15 27.71
N ALA A 175 17.79 -0.13 26.61
CA ALA A 175 17.89 -1.41 25.92
C ALA A 175 18.37 -1.24 24.48
N ASP A 176 19.15 -2.20 24.01
CA ASP A 176 19.50 -2.38 22.60
C ASP A 176 18.44 -3.26 21.96
N PHE A 177 17.81 -2.76 20.90
CA PHE A 177 16.72 -3.43 20.21
C PHE A 177 17.17 -3.94 18.84
N GLU A 178 16.68 -5.12 18.49
CA GLU A 178 16.64 -5.66 17.14
C GLU A 178 15.19 -6.00 16.83
N MET A 179 14.69 -5.59 15.67
CA MET A 179 13.32 -5.85 15.25
C MET A 179 13.24 -6.23 13.78
N THR A 180 12.50 -7.29 13.49
CA THR A 180 11.92 -7.51 12.16
C THR A 180 10.58 -6.78 12.12
N PHE A 181 10.53 -5.66 11.41
CA PHE A 181 9.36 -4.85 11.15
C PHE A 181 8.65 -5.35 9.89
N VAL A 182 7.34 -5.52 9.96
CA VAL A 182 6.50 -5.83 8.80
C VAL A 182 5.37 -4.80 8.72
N LEU A 183 5.31 -4.09 7.59
CA LEU A 183 4.19 -3.27 7.18
C LEU A 183 3.30 -4.10 6.26
N HIS A 184 2.02 -4.14 6.58
CA HIS A 184 0.98 -4.78 5.77
C HIS A 184 0.11 -3.67 5.19
N ALA A 185 -0.05 -3.65 3.87
CA ALA A 185 -0.85 -2.66 3.16
C ALA A 185 -2.07 -3.33 2.52
N GLU A 186 -3.19 -2.61 2.55
CA GLU A 186 -4.46 -3.04 2.01
C GLU A 186 -5.19 -1.86 1.39
N ASP A 187 -5.65 -2.06 0.16
CA ASP A 187 -6.42 -1.10 -0.62
C ASP A 187 -7.63 -1.82 -1.24
N ARG A 188 -8.76 -1.13 -1.32
CA ARG A 188 -9.91 -1.56 -2.09
C ARG A 188 -9.89 -0.77 -3.40
N TYR A 189 -9.42 -1.43 -4.46
CA TYR A 189 -9.41 -0.80 -5.76
C TYR A 189 -10.84 -0.72 -6.31
N ASN A 190 -11.42 0.47 -6.24
CA ASN A 190 -12.76 0.78 -6.73
C ASN A 190 -12.84 2.22 -7.25
N PHE A 191 -14.01 2.60 -7.76
CA PHE A 191 -14.31 3.96 -8.19
C PHE A 191 -15.36 4.60 -7.27
N ASN A 192 -15.22 5.90 -7.01
CA ASN A 192 -16.01 6.60 -6.02
C ASN A 192 -17.00 7.61 -6.63
N PRO A 193 -18.32 7.52 -6.34
CA PRO A 193 -19.30 8.46 -6.88
C PRO A 193 -19.01 9.90 -6.47
N GLY A 194 -18.82 10.77 -7.47
CA GLY A 194 -18.51 12.19 -7.30
C GLY A 194 -17.01 12.51 -7.21
N ALA A 195 -16.16 11.49 -7.20
CA ALA A 195 -14.72 11.66 -7.36
C ALA A 195 -14.34 11.75 -8.84
N ALA A 196 -13.11 12.23 -9.07
CA ALA A 196 -12.51 12.28 -10.38
C ALA A 196 -11.00 12.09 -10.26
N ASP A 197 -10.40 11.61 -11.33
CA ASP A 197 -8.96 11.51 -11.43
C ASP A 197 -8.29 12.88 -11.28
N ILE A 198 -7.31 12.98 -10.38
CA ILE A 198 -6.64 14.25 -10.05
C ILE A 198 -5.91 14.83 -11.27
N ALA A 199 -5.27 13.99 -12.07
CA ALA A 199 -4.43 14.44 -13.19
C ALA A 199 -5.25 14.82 -14.43
N THR A 200 -6.29 14.05 -14.76
CA THR A 200 -7.05 14.19 -16.01
C THR A 200 -8.43 14.81 -15.84
N GLY A 201 -8.95 14.87 -14.61
CA GLY A 201 -10.33 15.30 -14.33
C GLY A 201 -11.39 14.32 -14.82
N ILE A 202 -11.01 13.14 -15.33
CA ILE A 202 -11.96 12.12 -15.77
C ILE A 202 -12.76 11.66 -14.55
N PRO A 203 -14.10 11.74 -14.59
CA PRO A 203 -14.91 11.37 -13.44
C PRO A 203 -14.88 9.85 -13.23
N ASP A 204 -14.92 9.44 -11.97
CA ASP A 204 -14.92 8.04 -11.59
C ASP A 204 -16.14 7.28 -12.14
N SER A 205 -17.23 7.97 -12.47
CA SER A 205 -18.41 7.40 -13.12
C SER A 205 -18.12 6.77 -14.49
N ASP A 206 -17.07 7.22 -15.20
CA ASP A 206 -16.70 6.66 -16.50
C ASP A 206 -16.21 5.21 -16.40
N ASN A 207 -15.76 4.80 -15.22
CA ASN A 207 -15.26 3.45 -14.94
C ASN A 207 -16.09 2.69 -13.89
N GLY A 208 -16.65 3.39 -12.90
CA GLY A 208 -17.53 2.81 -11.89
C GLY A 208 -18.80 2.18 -12.47
N ILE A 209 -19.23 2.62 -13.66
CA ILE A 209 -20.32 1.96 -14.39
C ILE A 209 -20.00 0.50 -14.73
N PHE A 210 -18.73 0.14 -14.90
CA PHE A 210 -18.32 -1.23 -15.16
C PHE A 210 -18.50 -2.13 -13.94
N GLU A 211 -18.39 -1.58 -12.72
CA GLU A 211 -18.69 -2.30 -11.46
C GLU A 211 -20.19 -2.57 -11.32
N ILE A 212 -21.00 -1.54 -11.58
CA ILE A 212 -22.48 -1.63 -11.56
C ILE A 212 -22.96 -2.69 -12.55
N THR A 213 -22.34 -2.73 -13.73
CA THR A 213 -22.74 -3.64 -14.81
C THR A 213 -22.09 -5.02 -14.75
N GLY A 214 -21.06 -5.19 -13.91
CA GLY A 214 -20.26 -6.40 -13.83
C GLY A 214 -19.33 -6.64 -15.03
N LEU A 215 -19.13 -5.62 -15.88
CA LEU A 215 -18.13 -5.67 -16.96
C LEU A 215 -16.69 -5.62 -16.40
N ALA A 216 -16.51 -4.96 -15.27
CA ALA A 216 -15.28 -4.94 -14.46
C ALA A 216 -15.66 -5.14 -12.98
N LYS A 217 -14.70 -5.44 -12.12
CA LYS A 217 -14.98 -5.68 -10.70
C LYS A 217 -13.91 -5.05 -9.83
N GLN A 218 -14.35 -4.28 -8.83
CA GLN A 218 -13.50 -3.91 -7.70
C GLN A 218 -12.88 -5.15 -7.02
N TYR A 219 -11.72 -4.96 -6.42
CA TYR A 219 -10.95 -6.05 -5.81
C TYR A 219 -10.13 -5.56 -4.62
N MET A 220 -9.68 -6.50 -3.79
CA MET A 220 -8.73 -6.19 -2.73
C MET A 220 -7.30 -6.26 -3.25
N ASN A 221 -6.50 -5.26 -2.90
CA ASN A 221 -5.11 -5.15 -3.28
C ASN A 221 -4.24 -5.17 -2.02
N TYR A 222 -3.35 -6.14 -1.92
CA TYR A 222 -2.54 -6.37 -0.72
C TYR A 222 -1.05 -6.24 -0.99
N SER A 223 -0.30 -5.85 0.03
CA SER A 223 1.16 -5.92 -0.01
C SER A 223 1.74 -6.06 1.38
N THR A 224 2.97 -6.54 1.43
CA THR A 224 3.78 -6.57 2.64
C THR A 224 5.17 -6.03 2.33
N LEU A 225 5.72 -5.26 3.27
CA LEU A 225 7.08 -4.75 3.26
C LEU A 225 7.75 -5.12 4.57
N GLU A 226 8.96 -5.65 4.50
CA GLU A 226 9.75 -6.07 5.66
C GLU A 226 11.03 -5.25 5.78
N ARG A 227 11.41 -4.87 7.02
CA ARG A 227 12.71 -4.27 7.34
C ARG A 227 13.27 -4.91 8.59
N HIS A 228 14.57 -5.13 8.62
CA HIS A 228 15.29 -5.37 9.87
C HIS A 228 15.87 -4.04 10.36
N VAL A 229 15.64 -3.73 11.63
CA VAL A 229 16.13 -2.51 12.26
C VAL A 229 16.74 -2.79 13.61
N SER A 230 17.77 -2.02 13.95
CA SER A 230 18.40 -2.04 15.26
C SER A 230 18.60 -0.63 15.77
N TRP A 231 18.35 -0.40 17.06
CA TRP A 231 18.51 0.91 17.69
C TRP A 231 18.70 0.75 19.20
N THR A 232 19.15 1.81 19.87
CA THR A 232 19.33 1.83 21.32
C THR A 232 18.38 2.84 21.96
N GLY A 233 17.75 2.43 23.06
CA GLY A 233 16.94 3.30 23.90
C GLY A 233 15.64 3.77 23.25
N LYS A 234 15.13 4.88 23.76
CA LYS A 234 13.87 5.46 23.28
C LYS A 234 14.07 6.10 21.90
N PRO A 235 13.15 5.85 20.95
CA PRO A 235 13.22 6.54 19.70
C PRO A 235 12.99 8.08 19.81
N ALA A 236 13.97 8.92 19.44
CA ALA A 236 13.90 10.33 19.07
C ALA A 236 13.35 10.57 17.64
N ALA A 237 12.83 11.78 17.37
CA ALA A 237 12.48 12.15 16.01
C ALA A 237 13.75 12.25 15.14
N GLY A 238 13.88 11.39 14.12
CA GLY A 238 14.96 11.49 13.11
C GLY A 238 16.06 10.42 13.15
N PHE A 239 15.76 9.14 13.38
CA PHE A 239 16.78 8.08 13.32
C PHE A 239 17.34 7.82 11.93
N ASN A 240 18.64 7.51 11.92
CA ASN A 240 19.28 6.80 10.83
C ASN A 240 18.93 5.31 10.91
N VAL A 241 18.08 4.87 9.98
CA VAL A 241 17.78 3.46 9.76
C VAL A 241 18.91 2.86 8.93
N SER A 242 19.70 1.93 9.48
CA SER A 242 20.59 1.10 8.66
C SER A 242 19.75 0.02 7.99
N MET A 243 19.38 0.27 6.72
CA MET A 243 18.67 -0.72 5.91
C MET A 243 19.61 -1.88 5.55
N VAL A 244 19.24 -3.10 5.92
CA VAL A 244 19.85 -4.29 5.33
C VAL A 244 19.24 -4.49 3.94
N PRO A 245 20.03 -4.53 2.85
CA PRO A 245 19.47 -4.70 1.51
C PRO A 245 18.79 -6.07 1.40
N TRP A 246 17.52 -6.11 1.01
CA TRP A 246 16.85 -7.34 0.60
C TRP A 246 16.47 -7.32 -0.88
N LEU A 247 16.30 -8.52 -1.42
CA LEU A 247 16.22 -8.86 -2.84
C LEU A 247 15.13 -8.05 -3.59
N ARG A 248 15.48 -7.56 -4.80
CA ARG A 248 14.58 -6.89 -5.73
C ARG A 248 13.24 -7.65 -5.83
N GLN A 249 12.13 -6.98 -5.51
CA GLN A 249 10.83 -7.42 -6.03
C GLN A 249 10.84 -7.28 -7.56
N MET A 250 10.52 -8.37 -8.26
CA MET A 250 10.45 -8.42 -9.72
C MET A 250 9.44 -7.38 -10.24
N GLN A 251 9.77 -6.75 -11.37
CA GLN A 251 8.88 -5.76 -11.96
C GLN A 251 7.67 -6.48 -12.61
N PRO A 252 6.46 -5.90 -12.58
CA PRO A 252 5.37 -6.40 -13.41
C PRO A 252 5.71 -6.41 -14.91
N SER A 253 6.64 -5.57 -15.37
CA SER A 253 7.20 -5.62 -16.74
C SER A 253 7.99 -6.89 -17.04
N ASP A 254 8.45 -7.64 -16.04
CA ASP A 254 9.07 -8.96 -16.24
C ASP A 254 8.05 -10.01 -16.72
N ASN A 255 6.75 -9.73 -16.61
CA ASN A 255 5.68 -10.54 -17.21
C ASN A 255 5.52 -10.35 -18.73
N ARG A 256 6.29 -9.46 -19.39
CA ARG A 256 6.30 -9.39 -20.86
C ARG A 256 6.72 -10.73 -21.51
N ARG A 257 7.42 -11.62 -20.78
CA ARG A 257 7.75 -12.97 -21.28
C ARG A 257 6.56 -13.94 -21.37
N ALA A 258 5.44 -13.67 -20.70
CA ALA A 258 4.25 -14.51 -20.82
C ALA A 258 3.48 -14.31 -22.14
N ARG A 259 3.78 -13.25 -22.91
CA ARG A 259 3.11 -12.95 -24.20
C ARG A 259 3.65 -13.71 -25.41
N ASN A 260 4.67 -14.56 -25.26
CA ASN A 260 5.25 -15.37 -26.36
C ASN A 260 4.81 -16.85 -26.37
N ARG A 261 3.65 -17.18 -25.77
CA ARG A 261 3.05 -18.52 -25.89
C ARG A 261 1.57 -18.44 -26.25
N ILE A 262 1.28 -17.95 -27.46
CA ILE A 262 0.18 -18.39 -28.32
C ILE A 262 0.70 -18.31 -29.76
#